data_AF-A0A936BJX3-F1
#
_entry.id   AF-A0A936BJX3-F1
#
_cell.length_a   1.000
_cell.length_b   1.000
_cell.length_c   1.000
_cell.angle_alpha   90.00
_cell.angle_beta   90.00
_cell.angle_gamma   90.00
#
_symmetry.space_group_name_H-M   'P 1'
#
loop_
_entity.id
_entity.type
_entity.pdbx_description
1 polymer ?
#
loop_
_entity_poly.entity_id
_entity_poly.type
_entity_poly.pdbx_seq_one_letter_code
_entity_poly.pdbx_strand_id
1 'polypeptide(L)'
;MRSTPIVSLLQVAYAAELETVQNYLANSVWLEGLGTQEVVDALADNVAEKLGYAGRLAQRLKQLGACPPGSLVVARNQVLLQPAEDPTDLRHVVGGALAATRQLIATFGALAAAAVGTDPVTAALAVQLLAAEEKHRCLFEGFLKSLDRPPAV
;
A
#
# COMPACT_ATOMS: atom_id res chain seq x y z
N MET A 1 -24.15 -3.89 18.04
CA MET A 1 -23.03 -3.06 17.54
C MET A 1 -22.21 -3.93 16.61
N ARG A 2 -21.94 -3.48 15.38
CA ARG A 2 -21.06 -4.23 14.46
C ARG A 2 -19.63 -4.20 15.02
N SER A 3 -18.90 -5.30 14.85
CA SER A 3 -17.68 -5.63 15.60
C SER A 3 -16.62 -4.52 15.52
N THR A 4 -16.29 -3.90 16.66
CA THR A 4 -15.21 -2.92 16.84
C THR A 4 -13.88 -3.29 16.13
N PRO A 5 -13.47 -4.57 16.06
CA PRO A 5 -12.27 -4.98 15.33
C PRO A 5 -12.28 -4.67 13.84
N ILE A 6 -13.42 -4.80 13.14
CA ILE A 6 -13.50 -4.56 11.69
C ILE A 6 -13.31 -3.07 11.38
N VAL A 7 -13.95 -2.20 12.16
CA VAL A 7 -13.80 -0.74 12.00
C VAL A 7 -12.35 -0.32 12.25
N SER A 8 -11.71 -0.86 13.29
CA SER A 8 -10.30 -0.58 13.57
C SER A 8 -9.37 -1.00 12.43
N LEU A 9 -9.53 -2.22 11.91
CA LEU A 9 -8.75 -2.72 10.78
C LEU A 9 -8.97 -1.90 9.50
N LEU A 10 -10.22 -1.46 9.23
CA LEU A 10 -10.51 -0.56 8.12
C LEU A 10 -9.82 0.80 8.27
N GLN A 11 -9.77 1.36 9.48
CA GLN A 11 -9.06 2.62 9.75
C GLN A 11 -7.55 2.47 9.56
N VAL A 12 -6.96 1.36 10.00
CA VAL A 12 -5.55 1.03 9.78
C VAL A 12 -5.24 0.87 8.29
N ALA A 13 -6.06 0.11 7.55
CA ALA A 13 -5.88 -0.05 6.11
C ALA A 13 -5.99 1.30 5.38
N TYR A 14 -7.00 2.09 5.71
CA TYR A 14 -7.20 3.43 5.13
C TYR A 14 -5.99 4.35 5.37
N ALA A 15 -5.47 4.34 6.60
CA ALA A 15 -4.28 5.10 6.97
C ALA A 15 -3.05 4.68 6.16
N ALA A 16 -2.82 3.37 6.05
CA ALA A 16 -1.69 2.81 5.32
C ALA A 16 -1.76 3.10 3.81
N GLU A 17 -2.95 3.03 3.19
CA GLU A 17 -3.11 3.38 1.77
C GLU A 17 -2.78 4.86 1.52
N LEU A 18 -3.24 5.77 2.39
CA LEU A 18 -2.92 7.20 2.27
C LEU A 18 -1.44 7.52 2.52
N GLU A 19 -0.78 6.77 3.41
CA GLU A 19 0.67 6.88 3.59
C GLU A 19 1.43 6.38 2.37
N THR A 20 0.95 5.30 1.75
CA THR A 20 1.50 4.77 0.50
C THR A 20 1.37 5.80 -0.63
N VAL A 21 0.23 6.48 -0.76
CA VAL A 21 0.03 7.58 -1.73
C VAL A 21 1.09 8.66 -1.56
N GLN A 22 1.27 9.13 -0.32
CA GLN A 22 2.24 10.19 -0.01
C GLN A 22 3.66 9.75 -0.36
N ASN A 23 4.04 8.54 0.01
CA ASN A 23 5.38 8.04 -0.22
C ASN A 23 5.63 7.71 -1.70
N TYR A 24 4.66 7.15 -2.42
CA TYR A 24 4.79 6.86 -3.85
C TYR A 24 4.92 8.15 -4.66
N LEU A 25 4.14 9.18 -4.32
CA LEU A 25 4.29 10.50 -4.93
C LEU A 25 5.73 11.04 -4.72
N ALA A 26 6.21 11.02 -3.48
CA ALA A 26 7.54 11.53 -3.18
C ALA A 26 8.65 10.72 -3.89
N ASN A 27 8.59 9.39 -3.84
CA ASN A 27 9.58 8.53 -4.49
C ASN A 27 9.53 8.62 -6.02
N SER A 28 8.35 8.74 -6.63
CA SER A 28 8.21 8.88 -8.09
C SER A 28 8.81 10.17 -8.65
N VAL A 29 8.96 11.20 -7.81
CA VAL A 29 9.56 12.48 -8.19
C VAL A 29 11.03 12.56 -7.79
N TRP A 30 11.40 11.96 -6.66
CA TRP A 30 12.74 12.07 -6.09
C TRP A 30 13.74 11.06 -6.68
N LEU A 31 13.28 9.85 -7.03
CA LEU A 31 14.14 8.81 -7.59
C LEU A 31 14.65 9.22 -8.99
N GLU A 32 15.97 9.19 -9.19
CA GLU A 32 16.63 9.56 -10.44
C GLU A 32 17.78 8.59 -10.79
N GLY A 33 18.30 8.70 -12.01
CA GLY A 33 19.43 7.90 -12.48
C GLY A 33 19.07 6.91 -13.59
N LEU A 34 20.05 6.13 -14.03
CA LEU A 34 19.87 5.18 -15.13
C LEU A 34 19.12 3.92 -14.66
N GLY A 35 18.16 3.47 -15.46
CA GLY A 35 17.39 2.24 -15.19
C GLY A 35 16.34 2.36 -14.07
N THR A 36 15.95 3.59 -13.71
CA THR A 36 14.92 3.85 -12.68
C THR A 36 13.52 4.07 -13.26
N GLN A 37 13.41 4.35 -14.57
CA GLN A 37 12.16 4.81 -15.20
C GLN A 37 11.00 3.83 -14.98
N GLU A 38 11.24 2.53 -15.09
CA GLU A 38 10.20 1.51 -14.87
C GLU A 38 9.66 1.53 -13.43
N VAL A 39 10.49 1.86 -12.45
CA VAL A 39 10.07 2.00 -11.05
C VAL A 39 9.37 3.33 -10.83
N VAL A 40 9.88 4.42 -11.41
CA VAL A 40 9.25 5.74 -11.35
C VAL A 40 7.82 5.69 -11.92
N ASP A 41 7.66 5.13 -13.12
CA ASP A 41 6.37 5.00 -13.79
C ASP A 41 5.42 4.13 -12.97
N ALA A 42 5.91 2.99 -12.47
CA ALA A 42 5.11 2.11 -11.62
C ALA A 42 4.62 2.83 -10.36
N LEU A 43 5.48 3.58 -9.67
CA LEU A 43 5.08 4.32 -8.46
C LEU A 43 4.09 5.44 -8.79
N ALA A 44 4.33 6.21 -9.86
CA ALA A 44 3.47 7.30 -10.31
C ALA A 44 2.06 6.82 -10.66
N ASP A 45 1.96 5.76 -11.48
CA ASP A 45 0.67 5.15 -11.86
C ASP A 45 -0.09 4.64 -10.63
N ASN A 46 0.63 4.07 -9.67
CA ASN A 46 0.03 3.51 -8.46
C ASN A 46 -0.45 4.58 -7.46
N VAL A 47 -0.05 5.85 -7.57
CA VAL A 47 -0.58 6.94 -6.72
C VAL A 47 -2.11 7.01 -6.82
N ALA A 48 -2.64 7.00 -8.05
CA ALA A 48 -4.08 7.08 -8.29
C ALA A 48 -4.81 5.81 -7.82
N GLU A 49 -4.20 4.64 -8.03
CA GLU A 49 -4.75 3.34 -7.61
C GLU A 49 -4.89 3.27 -6.08
N LYS A 50 -3.83 3.62 -5.35
CA LYS A 50 -3.80 3.65 -3.88
C LYS A 50 -4.79 4.66 -3.29
N LEU A 51 -4.92 5.83 -3.92
CA LEU A 51 -5.96 6.80 -3.54
C LEU A 51 -7.37 6.23 -3.75
N GLY A 52 -7.58 5.47 -4.84
CA GLY A 52 -8.82 4.74 -5.07
C GLY A 52 -9.13 3.74 -3.96
N TYR A 53 -8.12 3.02 -3.45
CA TYR A 53 -8.28 2.08 -2.34
C TYR A 53 -8.67 2.78 -1.05
N ALA A 54 -7.99 3.87 -0.70
CA ALA A 54 -8.37 4.71 0.44
C ALA A 54 -9.81 5.23 0.32
N GLY A 55 -10.25 5.66 -0.87
CA GLY A 55 -11.62 6.10 -1.11
C GLY A 55 -12.66 5.03 -0.85
N ARG A 56 -12.41 3.79 -1.31
CA ARG A 56 -13.29 2.63 -1.06
C ARG A 56 -13.38 2.27 0.41
N LEU A 57 -12.24 2.30 1.13
CA LEU A 57 -12.17 2.04 2.57
C LEU A 57 -12.93 3.12 3.38
N ALA A 58 -12.77 4.40 3.02
CA ALA A 58 -13.48 5.51 3.64
C ALA A 58 -15.01 5.40 3.45
N GLN A 59 -15.45 5.06 2.24
CA GLN A 59 -16.87 4.78 1.97
C GLN A 59 -17.38 3.62 2.83
N ARG A 60 -16.57 2.55 2.99
CA ARG A 60 -16.95 1.41 3.83
C ARG A 60 -17.06 1.79 5.30
N LEU A 61 -16.13 2.57 5.83
CA LEU A 61 -16.21 3.12 7.19
C LEU A 61 -17.51 3.90 7.41
N LYS A 62 -17.87 4.79 6.46
CA LYS A 62 -19.14 5.54 6.52
C LYS A 62 -20.36 4.63 6.54
N GLN A 63 -20.40 3.59 5.71
CA GLN A 63 -21.48 2.60 5.69
C GLN A 63 -21.63 1.82 7.02
N LEU A 64 -20.56 1.72 7.79
CA LEU A 64 -20.54 1.12 9.11
C LEU A 64 -20.84 2.13 10.24
N GLY A 65 -21.10 3.39 9.91
CA GLY A 65 -21.34 4.47 10.88
C GLY A 65 -20.07 5.01 11.53
N ALA A 66 -18.89 4.68 11.01
CA ALA A 66 -17.61 5.17 11.49
C ALA A 66 -17.10 6.33 10.63
N CYS A 67 -16.44 7.30 11.27
CA CYS A 67 -15.78 8.39 10.56
C CYS A 67 -14.42 7.93 10.02
N PRO A 68 -14.11 8.12 8.73
CA PRO A 68 -12.75 7.99 8.23
C PRO A 68 -11.81 8.97 8.96
N PRO A 69 -10.65 8.51 9.46
CA PRO A 69 -9.74 9.37 10.22
C PRO A 69 -9.16 10.50 9.33
N GLY A 70 -9.04 11.70 9.89
CA GLY A 70 -8.38 12.84 9.24
C GLY A 70 -6.86 12.84 9.46
N SER A 71 -6.13 13.71 8.76
CA SER A 71 -4.65 13.73 8.78
C SER A 71 -4.02 13.83 10.17
N LEU A 72 -4.67 14.49 11.13
CA LEU A 72 -4.17 14.65 12.50
C LEU A 72 -4.30 13.40 13.38
N VAL A 73 -5.05 12.39 12.93
CA VAL A 73 -5.28 11.12 13.67
C VAL A 73 -4.80 9.89 12.89
N VAL A 74 -4.46 10.05 11.61
CA VAL A 74 -3.88 8.97 10.79
C VAL A 74 -2.45 8.70 11.25
N ALA A 75 -2.24 7.54 11.90
CA ALA A 75 -0.91 7.07 12.27
C ALA A 75 -0.09 6.77 11.02
N ARG A 76 1.21 7.12 11.07
CA ARG A 76 2.20 6.88 10.00
C ARG A 76 3.27 5.92 10.50
N ASN A 77 3.56 4.86 9.76
CA ASN A 77 4.50 3.83 10.18
C ASN A 77 5.28 3.15 9.04
N GLN A 78 5.18 3.64 7.80
CA GLN A 78 5.90 3.11 6.65
C GLN A 78 7.34 3.66 6.58
N VAL A 79 8.12 3.37 7.61
CA VAL A 79 9.50 3.87 7.79
C VAL A 79 10.40 3.50 6.60
N LEU A 80 10.24 2.29 6.07
CA LEU A 80 11.08 1.77 4.97
C LEU A 80 10.72 2.34 3.59
N LEU A 81 9.53 2.93 3.43
CA LEU A 81 9.06 3.46 2.15
C LEU A 81 9.29 4.99 2.04
N GLN A 82 9.95 5.60 3.03
CA GLN A 82 10.38 6.99 2.92
C GLN A 82 11.34 7.17 1.74
N PRO A 83 11.33 8.35 1.07
CA PRO A 83 12.32 8.67 0.04
C PRO A 83 13.75 8.43 0.51
N ALA A 84 14.58 7.85 -0.37
CA ALA A 84 15.99 7.64 -0.09
C ALA A 84 16.73 8.98 0.06
N GLU A 85 17.77 9.03 0.91
CA GLU A 85 18.64 10.21 0.97
C GLU A 85 19.45 10.39 -0.32
N ASP A 86 19.99 9.28 -0.85
CA ASP A 86 20.57 9.22 -2.19
C ASP A 86 19.45 8.99 -3.21
N PRO A 87 19.17 9.94 -4.11
CA PRO A 87 18.10 9.82 -5.10
C PRO A 87 18.38 8.72 -6.15
N THR A 88 19.57 8.12 -6.15
CA THR A 88 19.92 7.00 -7.05
C THR A 88 19.80 5.61 -6.39
N ASP A 89 19.42 5.53 -5.10
CA ASP A 89 19.24 4.26 -4.40
C ASP A 89 17.92 3.57 -4.77
N LEU A 90 17.92 3.01 -5.98
CA LEU A 90 16.80 2.26 -6.54
C LEU A 90 16.41 1.05 -5.67
N ARG A 91 17.39 0.40 -5.02
CA ARG A 91 17.14 -0.79 -4.19
C ARG A 91 16.38 -0.42 -2.92
N HIS A 92 16.73 0.69 -2.28
CA HIS A 92 15.98 1.21 -1.13
C HIS A 92 14.53 1.46 -1.49
N VAL A 93 14.27 2.17 -2.60
CA VAL A 93 12.91 2.51 -3.03
C VAL A 93 12.07 1.26 -3.31
N VAL A 94 12.59 0.32 -4.11
CA VAL A 94 11.87 -0.93 -4.44
C VAL A 94 11.68 -1.79 -3.19
N GLY A 95 12.69 -1.88 -2.32
CA GLY A 95 12.63 -2.62 -1.07
C GLY A 95 11.59 -2.05 -0.10
N GLY A 96 11.53 -0.73 0.01
CA GLY A 96 10.53 0.00 0.78
C GLY A 96 9.11 -0.24 0.27
N ALA A 97 8.92 -0.21 -1.06
CA ALA A 97 7.62 -0.48 -1.67
C ALA A 97 7.16 -1.91 -1.37
N LEU A 98 8.06 -2.90 -1.51
CA LEU A 98 7.78 -4.29 -1.18
C LEU A 98 7.44 -4.48 0.30
N ALA A 99 8.14 -3.79 1.21
CA ALA A 99 7.87 -3.86 2.64
C ALA A 99 6.46 -3.33 2.98
N ALA A 100 6.09 -2.18 2.44
CA ALA A 100 4.75 -1.61 2.60
C ALA A 100 3.66 -2.52 2.01
N THR A 101 3.88 -3.09 0.83
CA THR A 101 2.96 -4.04 0.20
C THR A 101 2.75 -5.28 1.08
N ARG A 102 3.81 -5.85 1.68
CA ARG A 102 3.67 -7.00 2.59
C ARG A 102 2.87 -6.66 3.85
N GLN A 103 3.00 -5.44 4.37
CA GLN A 103 2.19 -4.97 5.49
C GLN A 103 0.71 -4.81 5.10
N LEU A 104 0.42 -4.28 3.91
CA LEU A 104 -0.96 -4.19 3.39
C LEU A 104 -1.57 -5.58 3.15
N ILE A 105 -0.83 -6.53 2.59
CA ILE A 105 -1.26 -7.94 2.44
C ILE A 105 -1.68 -8.53 3.79
N ALA A 106 -0.83 -8.39 4.82
CA ALA A 106 -1.15 -8.87 6.16
C ALA A 106 -2.40 -8.18 6.73
N THR A 107 -2.53 -6.87 6.50
CA THR A 107 -3.66 -6.06 6.97
C THR A 107 -4.97 -6.48 6.31
N PHE A 108 -5.00 -6.65 4.99
CA PHE A 108 -6.19 -7.09 4.28
C PHE A 108 -6.54 -8.55 4.54
N GLY A 109 -5.56 -9.43 4.72
CA GLY A 109 -5.78 -10.79 5.19
C GLY A 109 -6.46 -10.84 6.55
N ALA A 110 -5.97 -10.04 7.51
CA ALA A 110 -6.58 -9.91 8.83
C ALA A 110 -8.00 -9.33 8.77
N LEU A 111 -8.22 -8.31 7.94
CA LEU A 111 -9.54 -7.70 7.73
C LEU A 111 -10.54 -8.69 7.12
N ALA A 112 -10.13 -9.45 6.10
CA ALA A 112 -10.97 -10.48 5.49
C ALA A 112 -11.35 -11.56 6.51
N ALA A 113 -10.38 -12.04 7.30
CA ALA A 113 -10.61 -13.03 8.34
C ALA A 113 -11.55 -12.50 9.45
N ALA A 114 -11.40 -11.24 9.87
CA ALA A 114 -12.26 -10.63 10.88
C ALA A 114 -13.70 -10.40 10.39
N ALA A 115 -13.88 -10.18 9.08
CA ALA A 115 -15.18 -9.89 8.48
C ALA A 115 -15.93 -11.16 8.02
N VAL A 116 -15.24 -12.29 7.81
CA VAL A 116 -15.87 -13.51 7.31
C VAL A 116 -17.00 -13.98 8.24
N GLY A 117 -18.13 -14.39 7.65
CA GLY A 117 -19.31 -14.85 8.39
C GLY A 117 -20.15 -13.77 9.09
N THR A 118 -19.65 -12.53 9.22
CA THR A 118 -20.37 -11.45 9.93
C THR A 118 -20.58 -10.18 9.11
N ASP A 119 -19.65 -9.87 8.20
CA ASP A 119 -19.72 -8.72 7.31
C ASP A 119 -19.21 -9.11 5.90
N PRO A 120 -20.06 -9.75 5.08
CA PRO A 120 -19.65 -10.24 3.76
C PRO A 120 -19.22 -9.12 2.81
N VAL A 121 -19.72 -7.89 2.99
CA VAL A 121 -19.35 -6.75 2.15
C VAL A 121 -17.93 -6.28 2.48
N THR A 122 -17.58 -6.19 3.76
CA THR A 122 -16.19 -5.87 4.15
C THR A 122 -15.23 -7.00 3.78
N ALA A 123 -15.63 -8.26 3.96
CA ALA A 123 -14.80 -9.40 3.56
C ALA A 123 -14.50 -9.38 2.05
N ALA A 124 -15.51 -9.13 1.21
CA ALA A 124 -15.34 -9.03 -0.22
C ALA A 124 -14.41 -7.86 -0.63
N LEU A 125 -14.57 -6.69 0.00
CA LEU A 125 -13.68 -5.55 -0.22
C LEU A 125 -12.23 -5.89 0.14
N ALA A 126 -12.02 -6.49 1.31
CA ALA A 126 -10.70 -6.87 1.79
C ALA A 126 -10.02 -7.88 0.86
N VAL A 127 -10.74 -8.89 0.36
CA VAL A 127 -10.21 -9.87 -0.60
C VAL A 127 -9.84 -9.21 -1.94
N GLN A 128 -10.64 -8.26 -2.43
CA GLN A 128 -10.31 -7.54 -3.66
C GLN A 128 -9.04 -6.70 -3.52
N LEU A 129 -8.88 -5.98 -2.41
CA LEU A 129 -7.68 -5.19 -2.16
C LEU A 129 -6.46 -6.10 -1.90
N LEU A 130 -6.63 -7.20 -1.17
CA LEU A 130 -5.60 -8.22 -0.99
C LEU A 130 -5.08 -8.75 -2.34
N ALA A 131 -5.98 -9.06 -3.27
CA ALA A 131 -5.59 -9.54 -4.61
C ALA A 131 -4.77 -8.50 -5.40
N ALA A 132 -5.09 -7.22 -5.26
CA ALA A 132 -4.31 -6.15 -5.85
C ALA A 132 -2.91 -6.03 -5.22
N GLU A 133 -2.81 -6.13 -3.90
CA GLU A 133 -1.50 -6.09 -3.23
C GLU A 133 -0.61 -7.29 -3.57
N GLU A 134 -1.19 -8.48 -3.77
CA GLU A 134 -0.44 -9.65 -4.26
C GLU A 134 0.14 -9.40 -5.66
N LYS A 135 -0.57 -8.68 -6.53
CA LYS A 135 -0.05 -8.25 -7.84
C LYS A 135 1.11 -7.25 -7.66
N HIS A 136 1.00 -6.27 -6.78
CA HIS A 136 2.09 -5.34 -6.48
C HIS A 136 3.31 -6.05 -5.91
N ARG A 137 3.10 -7.03 -5.02
CA ARG A 137 4.19 -7.83 -4.45
C ARG A 137 4.96 -8.56 -5.56
N CYS A 138 4.26 -9.17 -6.49
CA CYS A 138 4.87 -9.83 -7.64
C CYS A 138 5.70 -8.84 -8.49
N LEU A 139 5.18 -7.64 -8.73
CA LEU A 139 5.88 -6.58 -9.46
C LEU A 139 7.19 -6.17 -8.77
N PHE A 140 7.13 -5.80 -7.49
CA PHE A 140 8.31 -5.33 -6.76
C PHE A 140 9.35 -6.44 -6.51
N GLU A 141 8.91 -7.68 -6.28
CA GLU A 141 9.81 -8.84 -6.26
C GLU A 141 10.48 -9.05 -7.63
N GLY A 142 9.77 -8.78 -8.72
CA GLY A 142 10.33 -8.78 -10.07
C GLY A 142 11.43 -7.74 -10.26
N PHE A 143 11.22 -6.51 -9.81
CA PHE A 143 12.24 -5.47 -9.85
C PHE A 143 13.49 -5.85 -9.05
N LEU A 144 13.35 -6.35 -7.82
CA LEU A 144 14.51 -6.80 -7.03
C LEU A 144 15.29 -7.92 -7.71
N LYS A 145 14.60 -8.91 -8.31
CA LYS A 145 15.26 -9.97 -9.08
C LYS A 145 16.07 -9.43 -10.25
N SER A 146 15.59 -8.39 -10.93
CA SER A 146 16.33 -7.73 -12.00
C SER A 146 17.58 -7.01 -11.47
N LEU A 147 17.48 -6.34 -10.31
CA LEU A 147 18.61 -5.66 -9.67
C LEU A 147 19.66 -6.63 -9.10
N ASP A 148 19.27 -7.85 -8.75
CA ASP A 148 20.18 -8.90 -8.29
C ASP A 148 20.88 -9.63 -9.44
N ARG A 149 20.45 -9.40 -10.69
CA ARG A 149 21.05 -10.04 -11.86
C ARG A 149 22.40 -9.40 -12.16
N PRO A 150 23.48 -10.18 -12.31
CA PRO A 150 24.76 -9.64 -12.75
C PRO A 150 24.62 -9.01 -14.15
N PRO A 151 25.43 -7.97 -14.47
CA PRO A 151 25.44 -7.39 -15.81
C PRO A 151 25.73 -8.48 -16.84
N ALA A 152 24.98 -8.45 -17.95
CA ALA A 152 25.24 -9.34 -19.06
C ALA A 152 26.66 -9.09 -19.56
N VAL A 153 27.50 -10.14 -19.51
CA VAL A 153 28.87 -10.16 -20.03
C VAL A 153 28.85 -10.04 -21.55
#